data_AF-A0A1G5YY68-F1
#
_entry.id   AF-A0A1G5YY68-F1
#
_cell.length_a   1.000
_cell.length_b   1.000
_cell.length_c   1.000
_cell.angle_alpha   90.00
_cell.angle_beta   90.00
_cell.angle_gamma   90.00
#
_symmetry.space_group_name_H-M   'P 1'
#
loop_
_entity.id
_entity.type
_entity.pdbx_description
1 polymer ?
#
loop_
_entity_poly.entity_id
_entity_poly.type
_entity_poly.pdbx_seq_one_letter_code
_entity_poly.pdbx_strand_id
1 'polypeptide(L)' 'MPVSDAEFIHRENIKHFEKRLETETDPVNRGLLLKLLAEEKAWMLPHAAAVKTA' A
#
# COMPACT_ATOMS: atom_id res chain seq x y z
N MET A 1 19.15 3.51 3.44
CA MET A 1 18.99 2.64 2.25
C MET A 1 18.31 3.46 1.18
N PRO A 2 18.77 3.46 -0.08
CA PRO A 2 17.96 3.98 -1.17
C PRO A 2 16.65 3.18 -1.19
N VAL A 3 15.52 3.88 -1.23
CA VAL A 3 14.19 3.30 -1.42
C VAL A 3 14.25 2.64 -2.80
N SER A 4 14.01 1.32 -2.87
CA SER A 4 13.93 0.67 -4.18
C SER A 4 12.77 1.27 -4.97
N ASP A 5 12.85 1.29 -6.30
CA ASP A 5 11.74 1.77 -7.14
C ASP A 5 10.42 1.04 -6.80
N ALA A 6 10.51 -0.24 -6.43
CA ALA A 6 9.38 -1.02 -5.93
C ALA A 6 8.79 -0.42 -4.65
N GLU A 7 9.61 -0.14 -3.63
CA GLU A 7 9.14 0.46 -2.38
C GLU A 7 8.53 1.87 -2.61
N PHE A 8 9.07 2.64 -3.56
CA PHE A 8 8.48 3.92 -3.94
C PHE A 8 7.09 3.73 -4.55
N ILE A 9 6.95 2.81 -5.52
CA ILE A 9 5.67 2.50 -6.15
C ILE A 9 4.63 2.07 -5.12
N HIS A 10 4.98 1.16 -4.21
CA HIS A 10 4.07 0.71 -3.16
C HIS A 10 3.61 1.86 -2.24
N ARG A 11 4.50 2.79 -1.88
CA ARG A 11 4.16 3.97 -1.09
C ARG A 11 3.22 4.93 -1.83
N GLU A 12 3.46 5.17 -3.12
CA GLU A 12 2.61 6.04 -3.92
C GLU A 12 1.22 5.40 -4.16
N ASN A 13 1.16 4.08 -4.37
CA ASN A 13 -0.09 3.35 -4.48
C ASN A 13 -0.93 3.45 -3.19
N ILE A 14 -0.31 3.31 -2.01
CA ILE A 14 -0.99 3.49 -0.72
C ILE A 14 -1.63 4.88 -0.64
N LYS A 15 -0.85 5.95 -0.91
CA LYS A 15 -1.37 7.33 -0.89
C LYS A 15 -2.50 7.51 -1.89
N HIS A 16 -2.37 6.96 -3.10
CA HIS A 16 -3.37 7.06 -4.14
C HIS A 16 -4.68 6.40 -3.75
N PHE A 17 -4.63 5.17 -3.21
CA PHE A 17 -5.83 4.45 -2.77
C PHE A 17 -6.49 5.09 -1.56
N GLU A 18 -5.71 5.56 -0.57
CA GLU A 18 -6.23 6.33 0.56
C GLU A 18 -6.94 7.61 0.08
N LYS A 19 -6.33 8.34 -0.86
CA LYS A 19 -6.94 9.56 -1.40
C LYS A 19 -8.24 9.28 -2.16
N ARG A 20 -8.29 8.20 -2.95
CA ARG A 20 -9.51 7.82 -3.69
C ARG A 20 -10.64 7.38 -2.76
N LEU A 21 -10.32 6.73 -1.63
CA LEU A 21 -11.30 6.33 -0.64
C LEU A 21 -12.04 7.52 0.02
N GLU A 22 -11.44 8.71 0.04
CA GLU A 22 -12.08 9.92 0.59
C GLU A 22 -13.34 10.32 -0.21
N THR A 23 -13.33 10.09 -1.52
CA THR A 23 -14.40 10.53 -2.42
C THR A 23 -15.23 9.39 -3.00
N GLU A 24 -14.81 8.13 -2.83
CA GLU A 24 -15.51 6.97 -3.38
C GLU A 24 -16.78 6.65 -2.59
N THR A 25 -17.92 6.74 -3.29
CA THR A 25 -19.26 6.51 -2.76
C THR A 25 -19.84 5.19 -3.23
N ASP A 26 -19.35 4.62 -4.33
CA ASP A 26 -19.80 3.33 -4.81
C ASP A 26 -19.27 2.21 -3.91
N PRO A 27 -20.14 1.39 -3.30
CA PRO A 27 -19.73 0.38 -2.32
C PRO A 27 -18.85 -0.73 -2.93
N VAL A 28 -19.03 -1.04 -4.22
CA VAL A 28 -18.24 -2.08 -4.91
C VAL A 28 -16.81 -1.57 -5.14
N ASN A 29 -16.67 -0.35 -5.68
CA ASN A 29 -15.38 0.29 -5.90
C ASN A 29 -14.66 0.56 -4.58
N ARG A 30 -15.39 0.99 -3.56
CA ARG A 30 -14.85 1.18 -2.21
C ARG A 30 -14.32 -0.13 -1.63
N GLY A 31 -15.05 -1.24 -1.81
CA GLY A 31 -14.60 -2.57 -1.42
C GLY A 31 -13.31 -2.99 -2.14
N LEU A 32 -13.23 -2.75 -3.45
CA LEU A 32 -12.03 -3.03 -4.24
C LEU A 32 -10.83 -2.18 -3.79
N LEU A 33 -11.01 -0.88 -3.58
CA LEU A 33 -9.96 0.02 -3.10
C LEU A 33 -9.42 -0.40 -1.73
N LEU A 34 -10.30 -0.81 -0.81
CA LEU A 34 -9.88 -1.33 0.50
C LEU A 34 -9.06 -2.62 0.38
N LYS A 35 -9.44 -3.53 -0.53
CA LYS A 35 -8.68 -4.75 -0.80
C LYS A 35 -7.28 -4.43 -1.35
N LEU A 36 -7.20 -3.57 -2.36
CA LEU A 36 -5.92 -3.16 -2.97
C LEU A 36 -5.03 -2.46 -1.94
N LEU A 37 -5.58 -1.56 -1.12
CA LEU A 37 -4.85 -0.89 -0.06
C LEU A 37 -4.28 -1.88 0.97
N ALA A 38 -5.02 -2.93 1.31
CA ALA A 38 -4.55 -3.97 2.22
C ALA A 38 -3.39 -4.78 1.60
N GLU A 39 -3.44 -5.09 0.30
CA GLU A 39 -2.37 -5.78 -0.43
C GLU A 39 -1.08 -4.93 -0.45
N GLU A 40 -1.18 -3.63 -0.74
CA GLU A 40 -0.03 -2.71 -0.70
C GLU A 40 0.58 -2.58 0.71
N LYS A 41 -0.26 -2.46 1.74
CA LYS A 41 0.20 -2.41 3.14
C LYS A 41 0.82 -3.74 3.59
N ALA A 42 0.31 -4.87 3.12
CA ALA A 42 0.86 -6.19 3.40
C ALA A 42 2.25 -6.37 2.78
N TRP A 43 2.49 -5.84 1.57
CA TRP A 43 3.83 -5.83 0.97
C TRP A 43 4.84 -5.09 1.84
N MET A 44 4.41 -4.00 2.49
CA MET A 44 5.23 -3.22 3.40
C MET A 44 5.45 -3.88 4.77
N LEU A 45 4.62 -4.84 5.19
CA LEU A 45 4.57 -5.33 6.58
C LEU A 45 5.68 -6.32 6.99
N PRO A 46 6.44 -6.99 6.09
CA PRO A 46 7.68 -7.64 6.52
C PRO A 46 8.89 -7.54 5.56
N HIS A 47 9.04 -6.46 4.78
CA HIS A 47 10.40 -6.01 4.38
C HIS A 47 11.10 -5.22 5.49
N ALA A 48 10.37 -4.75 6.51
CA ALA A 48 10.92 -4.07 7.69
C ALA A 48 11.48 -5.03 8.76
N ALA A 49 11.14 -6.32 8.71
CA ALA A 49 11.55 -7.32 9.71
C ALA A 49 12.79 -8.14 9.30
N ALA A 50 13.20 -8.13 8.03
CA ALA A 50 14.30 -8.96 7.53
C ALA A 50 15.70 -8.32 7.69
N VAL A 51 15.82 -7.08 8.15
CA VAL A 51 17.11 -6.38 8.37
C VAL A 51 17.46 -6.33 9.86
N LYS A 52 17.27 -7.44 10.58
CA LYS A 52 17.84 -7.67 11.92
C LYS A 52 18.06 -9.17 12.15
N THR A 53 19.00 -9.76 11.42
CA THR A 53 19.87 -10.87 11.88
C THR A 53 20.69 -11.38 10.71
N ALA A 54 21.93 -10.88 10.59
CA ALA A 54 23.08 -11.61 10.07
C ALA A 54 24.33 -10.97 10.70
#